data_AF-A0A193QJ25-F1
#
_entry.id   AF-A0A193QJ25-F1
#
_cell.length_a   1.000
_cell.length_b   1.000
_cell.length_c   1.000
_cell.angle_alpha   90.00
_cell.angle_beta   90.00
_cell.angle_gamma   90.00
#
_symmetry.space_group_name_H-M   'P 1'
#
loop_
_entity.id
_entity.type
_entity.pdbx_description
1 polymer ?
#
loop_
_entity_poly.entity_id
_entity_poly.type
_entity_poly.pdbx_seq_one_letter_code
_entity_poly.pdbx_strand_id
1 'polypeptide(L)' 'MFVIENLSRIKSVFFSDGTARRIEFTLTLKRTDENLKEMFGDLSQQLNDLSGALSDTLGGLLS' A
#
# COMPACT_ATOMS: atom_id res chain seq x y z
N MET A 1 -6.52 -4.39 0.47
CA MET A 1 -6.25 -4.92 1.83
C MET A 1 -6.08 -3.75 2.81
N PHE A 2 -6.30 -3.94 4.12
CA PHE A 2 -6.00 -2.91 5.13
C PHE A 2 -5.18 -3.54 6.26
N VAL A 3 -4.16 -2.83 6.73
CA VAL A 3 -3.35 -3.23 7.88
C VAL A 3 -3.59 -2.27 9.03
N ILE A 4 -3.57 -2.79 10.25
CA ILE A 4 -3.65 -1.95 11.45
C ILE A 4 -2.30 -1.26 11.62
N GLU A 5 -2.33 0.07 11.59
CA GLU A 5 -1.14 0.89 11.82
C GLU A 5 -1.02 1.28 13.29
N ASN A 6 -2.15 1.59 13.93
CA ASN A 6 -2.19 1.93 15.34
C ASN A 6 -3.54 1.58 15.98
N LEU A 7 -3.50 1.20 17.26
CA LEU A 7 -4.67 0.98 18.10
C LEU A 7 -4.46 1.65 19.45
N SER A 8 -5.19 2.74 19.69
CA SER A 8 -5.27 3.38 21.01
C SER A 8 -6.57 2.99 21.70
N ARG A 9 -6.51 2.71 23.00
CA ARG A 9 -7.67 2.28 23.79
C ARG A 9 -7.67 2.95 25.16
N ILE A 10 -8.81 3.52 25.52
CA ILE A 10 -9.08 4.07 26.84
C ILE A 10 -10.22 3.27 27.46
N LYS A 11 -9.95 2.70 28.64
CA LYS A 11 -10.96 2.02 29.45
C LYS A 11 -11.46 3.01 30.50
N SER A 12 -12.77 3.13 30.61
CA SER A 12 -13.42 4.01 31.58
C SER A 12 -14.67 3.34 32.14
N VAL A 13 -15.14 3.83 33.28
CA VAL A 13 -16.28 3.27 34.04
C VAL A 13 -16.06 1.79 34.35
N PHE A 14 -15.63 1.45 35.55
CA PHE A 14 -15.33 0.07 35.92
C PHE A 14 -16.45 -0.53 36.77
N PHE A 15 -16.69 -1.83 36.60
CA PHE A 15 -17.44 -2.62 37.57
C PHE A 15 -16.64 -2.76 38.87
N SER A 16 -17.28 -3.23 39.94
CA SER A 16 -16.62 -3.47 41.23
C SER A 16 -15.52 -4.53 41.18
N ASP A 17 -15.54 -5.40 40.15
CA ASP A 17 -14.52 -6.40 39.88
C ASP A 17 -13.32 -5.84 39.07
N GLY A 18 -13.34 -4.54 38.73
CA GLY A 18 -12.29 -3.89 37.93
C GLY A 18 -12.43 -4.09 36.42
N THR A 19 -13.47 -4.77 35.94
CA THR A 19 -13.73 -4.92 34.50
C THR A 19 -14.26 -3.62 33.91
N ALA A 20 -13.73 -3.19 32.77
CA ALA A 20 -14.16 -1.96 32.11
C ALA A 20 -15.55 -2.10 31.48
N ARG A 21 -16.48 -1.23 31.84
CA ARG A 21 -17.83 -1.13 31.27
C ARG A 21 -17.85 -0.32 29.98
N ARG A 22 -16.94 0.64 29.84
CA ARG A 22 -16.77 1.45 28.63
C ARG A 22 -15.34 1.32 28.13
N ILE A 23 -15.24 1.09 26.82
CA ILE A 23 -13.96 1.04 26.12
C ILE A 23 -14.09 1.95 24.90
N GLU A 24 -13.41 3.08 24.95
CA GLU A 24 -13.21 3.93 23.78
C GLU A 24 -11.92 3.52 23.09
N PHE A 25 -11.94 3.47 21.78
CA PHE A 25 -10.75 3.16 21.02
C PHE A 25 -10.71 3.96 19.72
N THR A 26 -9.49 4.22 19.28
CA THR A 26 -9.20 4.80 17.98
C THR A 26 -8.34 3.80 17.22
N LEU A 27 -8.82 3.39 16.05
CA LEU A 27 -8.15 2.47 15.16
C LEU A 27 -7.67 3.22 13.92
N THR A 28 -6.36 3.29 13.71
CA THR A 28 -5.77 3.83 12.49
C THR A 28 -5.48 2.70 11.53
N LEU A 29 -6.07 2.76 10.34
CA LEU A 29 -5.91 1.77 9.30
C LEU A 29 -5.13 2.36 8.14
N LYS A 30 -4.15 1.59 7.64
CA LYS A 30 -3.45 1.91 6.42
C LYS A 30 -3.95 1.03 5.29
N ARG A 31 -4.41 1.67 4.21
CA ARG A 31 -4.80 0.98 2.98
C ARG A 31 -3.57 0.39 2.31
N THR A 32 -3.60 -0.91 2.05
CA THR A 32 -2.63 -1.63 1.24
C THR A 32 -3.34 -2.03 -0.05
N ASP A 33 -3.12 -1.22 -1.09
CA ASP A 33 -3.55 -1.56 -2.44
C ASP A 33 -2.43 -2.36 -3.11
N GLU A 34 -2.78 -3.51 -3.68
CA GLU A 34 -1.87 -4.29 -4.55
C GLU A 34 -1.49 -3.51 -5.82
N ASN A 35 -2.24 -2.44 -6.15
CA ASN A 35 -2.04 -1.57 -7.31
C ASN A 35 -0.64 -0.96 -7.43
N LEU A 36 0.09 -0.70 -6.33
CA LEU A 36 1.43 -0.13 -6.47
C LEU A 36 2.37 -1.10 -7.20
N LYS A 37 2.28 -2.40 -6.92
CA LYS A 37 3.10 -3.41 -7.60
C LYS A 37 2.72 -3.55 -9.07
N GLU A 38 1.43 -3.49 -9.36
CA GLU A 38 0.90 -3.50 -10.74
C GLU A 38 1.36 -2.26 -11.52
N MET A 39 1.25 -1.06 -10.94
CA MET A 39 1.73 0.19 -11.54
C MET A 39 3.26 0.21 -11.75
N PHE A 40 4.05 -0.35 -10.82
CA PHE A 40 5.50 -0.50 -11.00
C PHE A 40 5.85 -1.51 -12.10
N GLY A 41 5.05 -2.58 -12.25
CA GLY A 41 5.19 -3.55 -13.33
C GLY A 41 4.92 -2.91 -14.70
N ASP A 42 3.80 -2.21 -14.83
CA ASP A 42 3.41 -1.50 -16.05
C ASP A 42 4.43 -0.42 -16.46
N LEU A 43 4.92 0.38 -15.50
CA LEU A 43 5.96 1.37 -15.78
C LEU A 43 7.29 0.75 -16.24
N SER A 44 7.69 -0.38 -15.64
CA SER A 44 8.90 -1.10 -16.04
C SER A 44 8.77 -1.68 -17.44
N GLN A 45 7.58 -2.17 -17.79
CA GLN A 45 7.28 -2.71 -19.11
C GLN A 45 7.26 -1.61 -20.17
N GLN A 46 6.62 -0.47 -19.90
CA GLN A 46 6.65 0.71 -20.77
C GLN A 46 8.08 1.23 -21.02
N LEU A 47 8.95 1.20 -20.02
CA LEU A 47 10.36 1.61 -20.17
C LEU A 47 11.17 0.65 -21.06
N ASN A 48 10.92 -0.66 -20.93
CA ASN A 48 11.54 -1.68 -21.76
C ASN A 48 11.06 -1.58 -23.21
N ASP A 49 9.76 -1.38 -23.42
CA ASP A 49 9.17 -1.22 -24.75
C ASP A 49 9.70 0.04 -25.46
N LEU A 50 9.83 1.14 -24.71
CA LEU A 50 10.48 2.35 -25.22
C LEU A 50 11.95 2.07 -25.58
N SER A 51 12.71 1.42 -24.70
CA SER A 51 14.13 1.11 -24.96
C SER A 51 14.31 0.20 -26.18
N GLY A 52 13.42 -0.79 -26.37
CA GLY A 52 13.39 -1.65 -27.54
C GLY A 52 13.10 -0.88 -28.82
N ALA A 53 12.11 0.02 -28.81
CA ALA A 53 11.78 0.87 -29.96
C ALA A 53 12.93 1.83 -30.33
N LEU A 54 13.63 2.37 -29.34
CA LEU A 54 14.81 3.21 -29.56
C LEU A 54 15.99 2.40 -30.14
N SER A 55 16.19 1.16 -29.68
CA SER A 55 17.23 0.28 -30.21
C SER A 55 16.94 -0.20 -31.63
N ASP A 56 15.68 -0.48 -31.95
CA ASP A 56 15.27 -1.00 -33.25
C ASP A 56 15.31 0.09 -34.33
N THR A 57 14.89 1.30 -33.98
CA THR A 57 15.14 2.48 -34.81
C THR A 57 16.64 2.69 -34.98
N LEU A 58 17.44 2.74 -33.91
CA LEU A 58 18.90 2.92 -34.03
C LEU A 58 19.63 1.78 -34.77
N GLY A 59 19.09 0.56 -34.77
CA GLY A 59 19.61 -0.56 -35.57
C GLY A 59 19.29 -0.44 -37.05
N GLY A 60 18.07 -0.02 -37.38
CA GLY A 60 17.57 0.05 -38.76
C GLY A 60 18.14 1.20 -39.61
N LEU A 61 18.74 2.23 -39.02
CA LEU A 61 19.50 3.27 -39.75
C LEU A 61 21.02 3.07 -39.73
N LEU A 62 21.53 2.02 -39.08
CA LEU A 62 22.93 1.61 -39.17
C LEU A 62 23.13 0.39 -40.08
N SER A 63 22.06 -0.28 -40.50
CA SER A 63 22.03 -1.31 -41.56
C SER A 63 21.73 -0.71 -42.93
#